data_AF-X1UDS5-F1
#
_entry.id   AF-X1UDS5-F1
#
_cell.length_a   1.000
_cell.length_b   1.000
_cell.length_c   1.000
_cell.angle_alpha   90.00
_cell.angle_beta   90.00
_cell.angle_gamma   90.00
#
_symmetry.space_group_name_H-M   'P 1'
#
loop_
_entity.id
_entity.type
_entity.pdbx_description
1 polymer ?
#
loop_
_entity_poly.entity_id
_entity_poly.type
_entity_poly.pdbx_seq_one_letter_code
_entity_poly.pdbx_strand_id
1 'polypeptide(L)'
;ANMYPMIPVPIIEQHWHLESKILWAELTVEVTNLGTATASDIYIIAGYDAGDGKIWNTERSEPFDLAAGYQAKITLNLPLPPSDIHTRVVVQIGMDEYSISTSYSEWFDT
;
A
#
# COMPACT_ATOMS: atom_id res chain seq x y z
N ALA A 1 7.53 -1.79 25.46
CA ALA A 1 8.91 -1.50 25.03
C ALA A 1 9.19 -2.38 23.82
N ASN A 2 9.64 -1.77 22.71
CA ASN A 2 9.90 -2.51 21.47
C ASN A 2 11.36 -2.98 21.47
N MET A 3 11.60 -4.26 21.20
CA MET A 3 12.94 -4.86 21.07
C MET A 3 13.29 -5.00 19.60
N TYR A 4 14.45 -4.49 19.18
CA TYR A 4 14.91 -4.52 17.79
C TYR A 4 16.16 -5.40 17.66
N PRO A 5 16.37 -6.10 16.54
CA PRO A 5 17.61 -6.85 16.30
C PRO A 5 18.83 -5.93 16.33
N MET A 6 20.01 -6.45 16.71
CA MET A 6 21.28 -5.70 16.70
C MET A 6 21.71 -5.27 15.28
N ILE A 7 21.13 -5.87 14.25
CA ILE A 7 21.33 -5.49 12.84
C ILE A 7 20.23 -4.47 12.48
N PRO A 8 20.59 -3.29 11.94
CA PRO A 8 19.60 -2.33 11.47
C PRO A 8 18.67 -2.94 10.43
N VAL A 9 17.37 -2.81 10.64
CA VAL A 9 16.34 -3.29 9.70
C VAL A 9 15.26 -2.22 9.51
N PRO A 10 14.74 -2.02 8.30
CA PRO A 10 13.52 -1.25 8.11
C PRO A 10 12.32 -2.03 8.67
N ILE A 11 11.35 -1.34 9.25
CA ILE A 11 10.09 -1.94 9.70
C ILE A 11 8.98 -1.03 9.18
N ILE A 12 8.27 -1.50 8.15
CA ILE A 12 7.27 -0.69 7.47
C ILE A 12 5.88 -0.98 8.02
N GLU A 13 5.24 0.08 8.53
CA GLU A 13 3.83 0.09 8.87
C GLU A 13 3.08 0.95 7.85
N GLN A 14 1.84 0.57 7.56
CA GLN A 14 0.99 1.31 6.64
C GLN A 14 -0.42 1.50 7.19
N HIS A 15 -0.96 2.68 6.92
CA HIS A 15 -2.38 2.98 7.06
C HIS A 15 -2.85 3.66 5.79
N TRP A 16 -4.11 3.46 5.43
CA TRP A 16 -4.63 4.11 4.24
C TRP A 16 -6.11 4.43 4.39
N HIS A 17 -6.55 5.40 3.59
CA HIS A 17 -7.93 5.81 3.48
C HIS A 17 -8.30 5.91 2.00
N LEU A 18 -9.50 5.42 1.66
CA LEU A 18 -10.05 5.47 0.31
C LEU A 18 -11.25 6.41 0.30
N GLU A 19 -11.25 7.36 -0.62
CA GLU A 19 -12.38 8.26 -0.86
C GLU A 19 -12.88 8.09 -2.30
N SER A 20 -14.14 7.67 -2.46
CA SER A 20 -14.76 7.56 -3.78
C SER A 20 -15.03 8.95 -4.37
N LYS A 21 -14.53 9.20 -5.59
CA LYS A 21 -14.88 10.35 -6.42
C LYS A 21 -15.79 9.90 -7.57
N ILE A 22 -16.21 10.83 -8.42
CA ILE A 22 -17.17 10.55 -9.51
C ILE A 22 -16.60 9.55 -10.53
N LEU A 23 -15.31 9.65 -10.86
CA LEU A 23 -14.69 8.88 -11.96
C LEU A 23 -13.54 7.97 -11.50
N TRP A 24 -13.07 8.11 -10.26
CA TRP A 24 -11.98 7.32 -9.67
C TRP A 24 -12.18 7.23 -8.16
N ALA A 25 -11.40 6.40 -7.49
CA ALA A 25 -11.26 6.41 -6.04
C ALA A 25 -9.88 6.98 -5.68
N GLU A 26 -9.84 7.95 -4.79
CA GLU A 26 -8.61 8.54 -4.28
C GLU A 26 -8.14 7.72 -3.08
N LEU A 27 -7.02 7.02 -3.23
CA LEU A 27 -6.39 6.24 -2.18
C LEU A 27 -5.22 7.03 -1.61
N THR A 28 -5.30 7.39 -0.33
CA THR A 28 -4.22 8.03 0.40
C THR A 28 -3.57 7.04 1.34
N VAL A 29 -2.28 6.75 1.15
CA VAL A 29 -1.50 5.80 1.92
C VAL A 29 -0.44 6.54 2.74
N GLU A 30 -0.44 6.29 4.04
CA GLU A 30 0.55 6.76 5.00
C GLU A 30 1.49 5.60 5.35
N VAL A 31 2.75 5.74 4.97
CA VAL A 31 3.80 4.73 5.16
C VAL A 31 4.77 5.23 6.21
N THR A 32 4.98 4.47 7.27
CA THR A 32 5.89 4.82 8.37
C THR A 32 6.99 3.78 8.49
N ASN A 33 8.24 4.23 8.59
CA ASN A 33 9.36 3.35 8.90
C ASN A 33 9.67 3.40 10.40
N LEU A 34 9.17 2.41 11.14
CA LEU A 34 9.41 2.22 12.58
C LEU A 34 10.73 1.50 12.89
N GLY A 35 11.50 1.17 11.85
CA GLY A 35 12.74 0.44 11.94
C GLY A 35 13.93 1.32 12.36
N THR A 36 15.11 0.75 12.20
CA THR A 36 16.40 1.37 12.53
C THR A 36 17.29 1.57 11.30
N ALA A 37 16.82 1.18 10.12
CA ALA A 37 17.49 1.41 8.84
C ALA A 37 16.54 2.07 7.83
N THR A 38 17.09 2.75 6.84
CA THR A 38 16.33 3.27 5.70
C THR A 38 15.71 2.12 4.90
N ALA A 39 14.44 2.27 4.54
CA ALA A 39 13.81 1.44 3.52
C ALA A 39 14.02 2.12 2.16
N SER A 40 14.86 1.52 1.31
CA SER A 40 15.20 2.09 0.00
C SER A 40 14.39 1.45 -1.11
N ASP A 41 14.15 2.23 -2.17
CA ASP A 41 13.45 1.81 -3.39
C ASP A 41 12.10 1.12 -3.12
N ILE A 42 11.37 1.61 -2.11
CA ILE A 42 10.03 1.09 -1.80
C ILE A 42 9.00 1.75 -2.69
N TYR A 43 7.94 1.01 -3.01
CA TYR A 43 6.85 1.50 -3.83
C TYR A 43 5.52 0.95 -3.34
N ILE A 44 4.44 1.65 -3.65
CA ILE A 44 3.08 1.24 -3.33
C ILE A 44 2.43 0.72 -4.60
N ILE A 45 1.82 -0.45 -4.53
CA ILE A 45 0.87 -0.96 -5.53
C ILE A 45 -0.48 -1.07 -4.85
N ALA A 46 -1.51 -0.56 -5.51
CA ALA A 46 -2.87 -0.74 -5.05
C ALA A 46 -3.82 -1.01 -6.21
N GLY A 47 -4.90 -1.73 -5.92
CA GLY A 47 -5.91 -2.09 -6.89
C GLY A 47 -7.03 -2.88 -6.22
N TYR A 48 -7.81 -3.59 -7.02
CA TYR A 48 -8.94 -4.38 -6.53
C TYR A 48 -8.62 -5.87 -6.65
N ASP A 49 -9.10 -6.68 -5.70
CA ASP A 49 -8.89 -8.13 -5.69
C ASP A 49 -9.64 -8.77 -6.88
N ALA A 50 -8.92 -9.57 -7.67
CA ALA A 50 -9.44 -10.33 -8.82
C ALA A 50 -9.54 -11.85 -8.55
N GLY A 51 -9.26 -12.29 -7.32
CA GLY A 51 -9.07 -13.70 -6.99
C GLY A 51 -7.70 -14.24 -7.42
N ASP A 52 -7.37 -15.45 -6.97
CA ASP A 52 -6.13 -16.16 -7.31
C ASP A 52 -4.82 -15.36 -7.09
N GLY A 53 -4.83 -14.45 -6.11
CA GLY A 53 -3.68 -13.57 -5.84
C GLY A 53 -3.42 -12.52 -6.91
N LYS A 54 -4.40 -12.25 -7.78
CA LYS A 54 -4.33 -11.22 -8.82
C LYS A 54 -5.07 -9.97 -8.39
N ILE A 55 -4.62 -8.85 -8.91
CA ILE A 55 -5.27 -7.55 -8.76
C ILE A 55 -5.50 -6.92 -10.12
N TRP A 56 -6.50 -6.07 -10.22
CA TRP A 56 -6.90 -5.38 -11.44
C TRP A 56 -7.18 -3.90 -11.14
N ASN A 57 -7.23 -3.07 -12.19
CA ASN A 57 -7.24 -1.60 -12.08
C ASN A 57 -6.13 -1.09 -11.14
N THR A 58 -4.92 -1.56 -11.40
CA THR A 58 -3.77 -1.32 -10.52
C THR A 58 -3.13 0.03 -10.80
N GLU A 59 -2.80 0.75 -9.73
CA GLU A 59 -1.93 1.90 -9.76
C GLU A 59 -0.66 1.63 -8.95
N ARG A 60 0.43 2.26 -9.35
CA ARG A 60 1.74 2.16 -8.69
C ARG A 60 2.30 3.54 -8.45
N SER A 61 2.86 3.78 -7.26
CA SER A 61 3.61 5.00 -6.99
C SER A 61 4.97 4.99 -7.69
N GLU A 62 5.56 6.15 -7.90
CA GLU A 62 7.01 6.21 -8.10
C GLU A 62 7.73 5.60 -6.87
N PRO A 63 8.88 4.93 -7.05
CA PRO A 63 9.67 4.45 -5.93
C PRO A 63 10.22 5.61 -5.09
N PHE A 64 10.41 5.35 -3.79
CA PHE A 64 10.90 6.33 -2.84
C PHE A 64 11.69 5.66 -1.72
N ASP A 65 12.57 6.46 -1.11
CA ASP A 65 13.29 6.07 0.09
C ASP A 65 12.58 6.61 1.33
N LEU A 66 12.58 5.84 2.41
CA LEU A 66 12.01 6.23 3.69
C LEU A 66 12.98 5.96 4.84
N ALA A 67 13.55 7.05 5.37
CA ALA A 67 14.48 6.99 6.50
C ALA A 67 13.81 6.46 7.78
N ALA A 68 14.61 5.89 8.68
CA ALA A 68 14.14 5.39 9.97
C ALA A 68 13.49 6.50 10.81
N GLY A 69 12.29 6.24 11.34
CA GLY A 69 11.49 7.19 12.12
C GLY A 69 10.67 8.18 11.30
N TYR A 70 10.76 8.14 9.96
CA TYR A 70 10.01 9.05 9.08
C TYR A 70 8.72 8.41 8.55
N GLN A 71 7.81 9.30 8.12
CA GLN A 71 6.56 8.96 7.47
C GLN A 71 6.48 9.64 6.10
N ALA A 72 5.95 8.92 5.12
CA ALA A 72 5.57 9.44 3.81
C ALA A 72 4.06 9.31 3.60
N LYS A 73 3.49 10.25 2.87
CA LYS A 73 2.07 10.25 2.48
C LYS A 73 1.97 10.31 0.97
N ILE A 74 1.36 9.29 0.36
CA ILE A 74 1.28 9.11 -1.09
C ILE A 74 -0.18 8.93 -1.48
N THR A 75 -0.58 9.60 -2.55
CA THR A 75 -1.92 9.50 -3.11
C THR A 75 -1.88 8.78 -4.45
N LEU A 76 -2.73 7.77 -4.61
CA LEU A 76 -2.97 7.04 -5.85
C LEU A 76 -4.42 7.26 -6.30
N ASN A 77 -4.64 7.38 -7.60
CA ASN A 77 -5.97 7.56 -8.18
C ASN A 77 -6.42 6.25 -8.84
N LEU A 78 -7.10 5.40 -8.09
CA LEU A 78 -7.54 4.09 -8.56
C LEU A 78 -8.72 4.23 -9.54
N PRO A 79 -8.65 3.66 -10.75
CA PRO A 79 -9.80 3.54 -11.62
C PRO A 79 -10.94 2.79 -10.93
N LEU A 80 -12.18 3.27 -11.06
CA LEU A 80 -13.31 2.59 -10.41
C LEU A 80 -13.48 1.16 -10.95
N PRO A 81 -13.90 0.23 -10.08
CA PRO A 81 -14.27 -1.11 -10.51
C PRO A 81 -15.51 -1.10 -11.44
N PRO A 82 -15.72 -2.05 -12.39
CA PRO A 82 -17.03 -2.28 -12.99
C PRO A 82 -18.12 -2.43 -11.94
N SER A 83 -19.36 -2.16 -12.34
CA SER A 83 -20.51 -2.45 -11.49
C SER A 83 -20.73 -3.96 -11.33
N ASP A 84 -21.44 -4.32 -10.26
CA ASP A 84 -21.94 -5.66 -9.97
C ASP A 84 -20.84 -6.72 -9.74
N ILE A 85 -19.72 -6.32 -9.16
CA ILE A 85 -18.66 -7.25 -8.75
C ILE A 85 -18.44 -7.20 -7.24
N HIS A 86 -18.14 -8.37 -6.68
CA HIS A 86 -17.75 -8.49 -5.29
C HIS A 86 -16.23 -8.40 -5.19
N THR A 87 -15.70 -7.33 -4.61
CA THR A 87 -14.26 -7.08 -4.56
C THR A 87 -13.84 -6.42 -3.24
N ARG A 88 -12.54 -6.15 -3.10
CA ARG A 88 -11.94 -5.40 -1.99
C ARG A 88 -10.72 -4.65 -2.51
N VAL A 89 -10.35 -3.57 -1.84
CA VAL A 89 -9.09 -2.88 -2.12
C VAL A 89 -7.94 -3.69 -1.53
N VAL A 90 -6.89 -3.84 -2.32
CA VAL A 90 -5.61 -4.42 -1.93
C VAL A 90 -4.57 -3.29 -1.97
N VAL A 91 -3.83 -3.09 -0.89
CA VAL A 91 -2.71 -2.15 -0.82
C VAL A 91 -1.45 -2.90 -0.40
N GLN A 92 -0.45 -2.88 -1.27
CA GLN A 92 0.81 -3.56 -1.09
C GLN A 92 1.96 -2.57 -1.12
N ILE A 93 2.89 -2.71 -0.18
CA ILE A 93 4.19 -2.05 -0.23
C ILE A 93 5.21 -3.08 -0.66
N GLY A 94 5.90 -2.78 -1.76
CA GLY A 94 6.98 -3.58 -2.30
C GLY A 94 8.36 -2.95 -2.03
N MET A 95 9.38 -3.80 -1.99
CA MET A 95 10.80 -3.46 -2.03
C MET A 95 11.47 -4.48 -2.95
N ASP A 96 12.20 -4.02 -3.95
CA ASP A 96 12.69 -4.89 -5.03
C ASP A 96 11.55 -5.74 -5.65
N GLU A 97 11.73 -7.07 -5.69
CA GLU A 97 10.77 -8.05 -6.20
C GLU A 97 9.85 -8.64 -5.11
N TYR A 98 9.88 -8.12 -3.88
CA TYR A 98 9.18 -8.71 -2.74
C TYR A 98 8.12 -7.77 -2.14
N SER A 99 7.01 -8.36 -1.69
CA SER A 99 6.06 -7.67 -0.80
C SER A 99 6.63 -7.58 0.60
N ILE A 100 6.67 -6.38 1.17
CA ILE A 100 7.07 -6.16 2.57
C ILE A 100 5.90 -5.85 3.49
N SER A 101 4.77 -5.39 2.93
CA SER A 101 3.53 -5.20 3.66
C SER A 101 2.34 -5.34 2.73
N THR A 102 1.25 -5.94 3.20
CA THR A 102 0.00 -6.05 2.44
C THR A 102 -1.16 -5.85 3.39
N SER A 103 -2.13 -5.05 2.98
CA SER A 103 -3.36 -4.81 3.71
C SER A 103 -4.55 -4.81 2.76
N TYR A 104 -5.73 -5.04 3.33
CA TYR A 104 -6.96 -5.26 2.59
C TYR A 104 -8.08 -4.42 3.19
N SER A 105 -8.99 -3.94 2.36
CA SER A 105 -10.31 -3.51 2.83
C SER A 105 -11.17 -4.72 3.20
N GLU A 106 -12.28 -4.45 3.88
CA GLU A 106 -13.42 -5.36 3.85
C GLU A 106 -13.92 -5.56 2.42
N TRP A 107 -14.58 -6.67 2.17
CA TRP A 107 -15.24 -6.93 0.89
C TRP A 107 -16.46 -6.03 0.71
N PHE A 108 -16.72 -5.61 -0.53
CA PHE A 108 -17.86 -4.79 -0.93
C PHE A 108 -18.34 -5.15 -2.34
N ASP A 109 -19.59 -4.78 -2.62
CA ASP A 109 -20.20 -4.86 -3.94
C ASP A 109 -20.20 -3.47 -4.61
N THR A 110 -20.01 -3.43 -5.93
CA THR A 110 -19.87 -2.19 -6.72
C THR A 110 -21.05 -1.89 -7.61
#